data_AF-A0A959TI07-F1
#
_entry.id   AF-A0A959TI07-F1
#
_cell.length_a   1.000
_cell.length_b   1.000
_cell.length_c   1.000
_cell.angle_alpha   90.00
_cell.angle_beta   90.00
_cell.angle_gamma   90.00
#
_symmetry.space_group_name_H-M   'P 1'
#
loop_
_entity.id
_entity.type
_entity.pdbx_description
1 polymer ?
#
loop_
_entity_poly.entity_id
_entity_poly.type
_entity_poly.pdbx_seq_one_letter_code
_entity_poly.pdbx_strand_id
1 'polypeptide(L)'
;PFQVELPVAAGTPSDPSQAFGQYPLNGHRIDLRGPGFNEVNTLSTAIQVRTAQGIGTTVLTDQDSLIAEIAYAGIVADYARGYFGQPAFSVGPSTEPLNIFSELQAGSFDLESSTARLVITNGIGADVQAFIQQLEVSNTGSGQSLSLQHALLGGPVNVSRAVDLNGGFQTTTYTAVMDDGNSNFTELLELIPDQVSYAADLQVNPLGDISNGNDFFYYDSELRA
;
A
#
# COMPACT_ATOMS: atom_id res chain seq x y z
N PRO A 1 -12.40 6.75 -22.51
CA PRO A 1 -12.63 7.71 -21.41
C PRO A 1 -13.98 7.38 -20.78
N PHE A 2 -14.10 7.45 -19.46
CA PHE A 2 -15.41 7.26 -18.82
C PHE A 2 -16.34 8.40 -19.24
N GLN A 3 -17.52 8.04 -19.75
CA GLN A 3 -18.53 8.99 -20.19
C GLN A 3 -19.89 8.50 -19.73
N VAL A 4 -20.68 9.43 -19.24
CA VAL A 4 -22.05 9.22 -18.81
C VAL A 4 -22.93 10.18 -19.57
N GLU A 5 -24.07 9.68 -20.04
CA GLU A 5 -25.12 10.50 -20.62
C GLU A 5 -26.38 10.35 -19.77
N LEU A 6 -26.85 11.47 -19.24
CA LEU A 6 -28.02 11.51 -18.37
C LEU A 6 -29.04 12.47 -18.99
N PRO A 7 -30.18 11.96 -19.51
CA PRO A 7 -31.24 12.84 -20.00
C PRO A 7 -31.91 13.56 -18.83
N VAL A 8 -32.12 14.86 -18.98
CA VAL A 8 -32.87 15.69 -18.04
C VAL A 8 -34.00 16.40 -18.78
N ALA A 9 -35.18 16.43 -18.17
CA ALA A 9 -36.32 17.16 -18.73
C ALA A 9 -36.13 18.68 -18.55
N ALA A 10 -36.90 19.47 -19.29
CA ALA A 10 -36.95 20.91 -19.05
C ALA A 10 -37.62 21.19 -17.69
N GLY A 11 -37.04 22.09 -16.90
CA GLY A 11 -37.62 22.58 -15.64
C GLY A 11 -37.97 24.05 -15.70
N THR A 12 -38.40 24.59 -14.57
CA THR A 12 -38.60 26.05 -14.38
C THR A 12 -37.74 26.54 -13.21
N PRO A 13 -37.47 27.85 -13.08
CA PRO A 13 -36.73 28.37 -11.92
C PRO A 13 -37.38 28.04 -10.57
N SER A 14 -38.71 27.95 -10.50
CA SER A 14 -39.46 27.60 -9.28
C SER A 14 -39.58 26.10 -9.05
N ASP A 15 -39.40 25.28 -10.08
CA ASP A 15 -39.50 23.83 -10.05
C ASP A 15 -38.48 23.23 -11.04
N PRO A 16 -37.20 23.16 -10.64
CA PRO A 16 -36.14 22.67 -11.50
C PRO A 16 -36.27 21.15 -11.69
N SER A 17 -36.11 20.71 -12.94
CA SER A 17 -36.01 19.28 -13.24
C SER A 17 -34.69 18.73 -12.72
N GLN A 18 -34.73 17.52 -12.14
CA GLN A 18 -33.57 16.84 -11.58
C GLN A 18 -33.40 15.47 -12.21
N ALA A 19 -32.16 15.04 -12.35
CA ALA A 19 -31.81 13.69 -12.78
C ALA A 19 -30.64 13.18 -11.94
N PHE A 20 -30.68 11.90 -11.58
CA PHE A 20 -29.67 11.25 -10.75
C PHE A 20 -29.18 9.99 -11.44
N GLY A 21 -27.92 9.62 -11.18
CA GLY A 21 -27.37 8.37 -11.64
C GLY A 21 -26.18 7.94 -10.78
N GLN A 22 -26.03 6.63 -10.62
CA GLN A 22 -24.87 6.01 -10.01
C GLN A 22 -24.25 5.08 -11.04
N TYR A 23 -22.95 5.25 -11.28
CA TYR A 23 -22.25 4.57 -12.35
C TYR A 23 -21.00 3.91 -11.80
N PRO A 24 -20.80 2.60 -12.04
CA PRO A 24 -19.59 1.91 -11.61
C PRO A 24 -18.38 2.41 -12.41
N LEU A 25 -17.23 2.53 -11.74
CA LEU A 25 -15.94 2.89 -12.36
C LEU A 25 -15.05 1.67 -12.65
N ASN A 26 -15.60 0.46 -12.50
CA ASN A 26 -14.85 -0.78 -12.65
C ASN A 26 -14.23 -0.90 -14.05
N GLY A 27 -12.94 -1.25 -14.11
CA GLY A 27 -12.20 -1.40 -15.35
C GLY A 27 -11.93 -0.08 -16.09
N HIS A 28 -12.16 1.07 -15.45
CA HIS A 28 -11.89 2.37 -16.04
C HIS A 28 -10.58 2.95 -15.54
N ARG A 29 -9.87 3.61 -16.44
CA ARG A 29 -8.63 4.33 -16.12
C ARG A 29 -8.94 5.81 -15.88
N ILE A 30 -8.41 6.32 -14.78
CA ILE A 30 -8.43 7.75 -14.45
C ILE A 30 -7.01 8.28 -14.66
N ASP A 31 -6.85 9.29 -15.53
CA ASP A 31 -5.59 9.98 -15.74
C ASP A 31 -5.61 11.30 -14.94
N LEU A 32 -4.71 11.42 -13.96
CA LEU A 32 -4.66 12.54 -13.02
C LEU A 32 -3.65 13.62 -13.44
N ARG A 33 -3.25 13.65 -14.72
CA ARG A 33 -2.30 14.65 -15.24
C ARG A 33 -2.96 15.89 -15.84
N GLY A 34 -4.28 16.04 -15.64
CA GLY A 34 -5.07 17.11 -16.24
C GLY A 34 -5.18 17.02 -17.76
N PRO A 35 -5.92 17.95 -18.41
CA PRO A 35 -6.14 17.94 -19.86
C PRO A 35 -4.88 18.10 -20.70
N GLY A 36 -3.86 18.78 -20.15
CA GLY A 36 -2.58 19.04 -20.80
C GLY A 36 -1.51 17.98 -20.53
N PHE A 37 -1.81 16.95 -19.72
CA PHE A 37 -0.87 15.91 -19.29
C PHE A 37 0.39 16.42 -18.56
N ASN A 38 0.31 17.61 -17.96
CA ASN A 38 1.42 18.31 -17.30
C ASN A 38 1.07 18.78 -15.87
N GLU A 39 -0.10 18.41 -15.37
CA GLU A 39 -0.51 18.64 -13.99
C GLU A 39 -0.27 17.36 -13.16
N VAL A 40 -0.48 17.44 -11.85
CA VAL A 40 -0.33 16.32 -10.93
C VAL A 40 -1.57 16.22 -10.06
N ASN A 41 -2.04 14.99 -9.81
CA ASN A 41 -3.22 14.72 -8.97
C ASN A 41 -4.46 15.55 -9.34
N THR A 42 -4.64 15.86 -10.63
CA THR A 42 -5.72 16.72 -11.12
C THR A 42 -6.72 15.92 -11.94
N LEU A 43 -7.94 15.81 -11.41
CA LEU A 43 -9.08 15.22 -12.08
C LEU A 43 -9.84 16.29 -12.86
N SER A 44 -9.92 16.13 -14.19
CA SER A 44 -10.69 17.03 -15.05
C SER A 44 -12.00 16.38 -15.47
N THR A 45 -13.10 17.14 -15.37
CA THR A 45 -14.42 16.72 -15.81
C THR A 45 -14.94 17.70 -16.86
N ALA A 46 -15.36 17.18 -18.01
CA ALA A 46 -15.99 17.96 -19.06
C ALA A 46 -17.50 17.70 -19.05
N ILE A 47 -18.30 18.75 -18.87
CA ILE A 47 -19.76 18.67 -18.91
C ILE A 47 -20.21 19.29 -20.23
N GLN A 48 -20.92 18.50 -21.04
CA GLN A 48 -21.51 18.96 -22.30
C GLN A 48 -23.02 18.85 -22.21
N VAL A 49 -23.70 19.95 -22.51
CA VAL A 49 -25.16 20.02 -22.56
C VAL A 49 -25.57 20.12 -24.01
N ARG A 50 -26.53 19.28 -24.41
CA ARG A 50 -27.08 19.28 -25.76
C ARG A 50 -28.57 19.08 -25.73
N THR A 51 -29.26 19.71 -26.66
CA THR A 51 -30.70 19.52 -26.85
C THR A 51 -30.94 18.19 -27.56
N ALA A 52 -32.07 17.56 -27.27
CA ALA A 52 -32.42 16.28 -27.88
C ALA A 52 -32.68 16.45 -29.38
N GLN A 53 -32.16 15.51 -30.18
CA GLN A 53 -32.33 15.49 -31.63
C GLN A 53 -33.81 15.26 -31.99
N GLY A 54 -34.33 16.00 -32.97
CA GLY A 54 -35.67 15.79 -33.52
C GLY A 54 -36.84 16.44 -32.77
N ILE A 55 -36.58 17.21 -31.70
CA ILE A 55 -37.63 17.86 -30.87
C ILE A 55 -37.72 19.36 -31.18
N GLY A 56 -37.88 19.74 -32.44
CA GLY A 56 -38.06 21.14 -32.86
C GLY A 56 -36.96 22.11 -32.39
N THR A 57 -37.25 23.41 -32.40
CA THR A 57 -36.33 24.46 -31.91
C THR A 57 -36.43 24.57 -30.39
N THR A 58 -35.35 24.31 -29.67
CA THR A 58 -35.22 24.63 -28.23
C THR A 58 -34.59 26.02 -28.08
N VAL A 59 -35.20 26.90 -27.28
CA VAL A 59 -34.65 28.23 -26.96
C VAL A 59 -33.93 28.15 -25.62
N LEU A 60 -32.64 28.50 -25.62
CA LEU A 60 -31.85 28.70 -24.42
C LEU A 60 -31.64 30.20 -24.23
N THR A 61 -31.84 30.67 -23.01
CA THR A 61 -31.72 32.06 -22.58
C THR A 61 -30.66 32.19 -21.49
N ASP A 62 -30.34 33.43 -21.10
CA ASP A 62 -29.43 33.70 -19.99
C ASP A 62 -30.02 33.38 -18.60
N GLN A 63 -31.33 33.05 -18.53
CA GLN A 63 -32.01 32.63 -17.31
C GLN A 63 -31.95 31.11 -17.09
N ASP A 64 -31.53 30.35 -18.11
CA ASP A 64 -31.40 28.91 -18.00
C ASP A 64 -30.07 28.55 -17.31
N SER A 65 -30.15 27.65 -16.33
CA SER A 65 -28.97 27.18 -15.60
C SER A 65 -28.96 25.66 -15.46
N LEU A 66 -27.77 25.09 -15.42
CA LEU A 66 -27.53 23.69 -15.09
C LEU A 66 -26.61 23.63 -13.88
N ILE A 67 -27.02 22.86 -12.88
CA ILE A 67 -26.19 22.51 -11.73
C ILE A 67 -25.87 21.02 -11.85
N ALA A 68 -24.58 20.69 -11.80
CA ALA A 68 -24.11 19.32 -11.80
C ALA A 68 -23.33 19.05 -10.51
N GLU A 69 -23.84 18.13 -9.70
CA GLU A 69 -23.17 17.66 -8.49
C GLU A 69 -22.57 16.28 -8.77
N ILE A 70 -21.24 16.17 -8.66
CA ILE A 70 -20.51 14.93 -8.97
C ILE A 70 -19.73 14.53 -7.73
N ALA A 71 -19.98 13.32 -7.26
CA ALA A 71 -19.27 12.72 -6.13
C ALA A 71 -18.64 11.38 -6.55
N TYR A 72 -17.45 11.12 -6.00
CA TYR A 72 -16.74 9.87 -6.17
C TYR A 72 -16.65 9.18 -4.81
N ALA A 73 -17.05 7.92 -4.73
CA ALA A 73 -17.08 7.17 -3.49
C ALA A 73 -16.61 5.73 -3.70
N GLY A 74 -15.89 5.19 -2.70
CA GLY A 74 -15.47 3.79 -2.69
C GLY A 74 -14.51 3.40 -3.83
N ILE A 75 -13.67 4.33 -4.29
CA ILE A 75 -12.66 4.00 -5.31
C ILE A 75 -11.56 3.15 -4.68
N VAL A 76 -11.40 1.95 -5.20
CA VAL A 76 -10.27 1.06 -4.92
C VAL A 76 -9.53 0.88 -6.24
N ALA A 77 -8.25 1.24 -6.26
CA ALA A 77 -7.43 1.11 -7.46
C ALA A 77 -6.97 -0.34 -7.61
N ASP A 78 -7.23 -0.92 -8.78
CA ASP A 78 -6.64 -2.20 -9.20
C ASP A 78 -5.14 -2.04 -9.55
N TYR A 79 -4.81 -0.88 -10.12
CA TYR A 79 -3.45 -0.45 -10.43
C TYR A 79 -3.34 1.06 -10.30
N ALA A 80 -2.24 1.53 -9.71
CA ALA A 80 -1.86 2.93 -9.65
C ALA A 80 -0.41 3.11 -10.16
N ARG A 81 -0.15 4.22 -10.84
CA ARG A 81 1.18 4.63 -11.28
C ARG A 81 1.39 6.12 -11.07
N GLY A 82 2.56 6.49 -10.58
CA GLY A 82 2.93 7.87 -10.30
C GLY A 82 4.10 7.91 -9.32
N TYR A 83 4.41 9.09 -8.79
CA TYR A 83 5.29 9.20 -7.65
C TYR A 83 4.46 9.15 -6.37
N PHE A 84 4.71 8.17 -5.50
CA PHE A 84 3.92 7.98 -4.27
C PHE A 84 4.41 8.83 -3.08
N GLY A 85 5.35 9.75 -3.32
CA GLY A 85 5.94 10.55 -2.25
C GLY A 85 6.91 9.72 -1.41
N GLN A 86 7.18 10.19 -0.19
CA GLN A 86 8.09 9.54 0.76
C GLN A 86 7.42 9.25 2.11
N PRO A 87 6.25 8.57 2.14
CA PRO A 87 5.58 8.29 3.39
C PRO A 87 6.45 7.39 4.27
N ALA A 88 6.35 7.64 5.58
CA ALA A 88 6.97 6.82 6.61
C ALA A 88 5.86 6.13 7.42
N PHE A 89 6.12 4.87 7.79
CA PHE A 89 5.20 4.04 8.57
C PHE A 89 5.96 3.38 9.70
N SER A 90 5.29 3.16 10.83
CA SER A 90 5.84 2.37 11.94
C SER A 90 5.01 1.11 12.11
N VAL A 91 5.71 0.00 12.31
CA VAL A 91 5.16 -1.32 12.62
C VAL A 91 5.52 -1.64 14.06
N GLY A 92 4.51 -2.00 14.86
CA GLY A 92 4.68 -2.25 16.28
C GLY A 92 4.90 -0.96 17.10
N PRO A 93 5.42 -1.08 18.34
CA PRO A 93 5.84 -2.33 18.98
C PRO A 93 4.66 -3.30 19.17
N SER A 94 4.85 -4.56 18.78
CA SER A 94 3.88 -5.64 18.98
C SER A 94 4.58 -6.86 19.58
N THR A 95 3.80 -7.69 20.29
CA THR A 95 4.25 -8.97 20.84
C THR A 95 3.27 -10.04 20.40
N GLU A 96 3.78 -11.08 19.75
CA GLU A 96 3.00 -12.18 19.20
C GLU A 96 3.39 -13.52 19.86
N PRO A 97 2.44 -14.45 20.04
CA PRO A 97 2.73 -15.76 20.61
C PRO A 97 3.57 -16.60 19.65
N LEU A 98 4.56 -17.31 20.19
CA LEU A 98 5.44 -18.22 19.46
C LEU A 98 5.18 -19.66 19.93
N ASN A 99 4.45 -20.43 19.13
CA ASN A 99 4.01 -21.78 19.51
C ASN A 99 4.95 -22.91 19.08
N ILE A 100 6.12 -22.60 18.50
CA ILE A 100 7.03 -23.60 17.93
C ILE A 100 7.67 -24.51 19.00
N PHE A 101 7.65 -24.08 20.26
CA PHE A 101 8.19 -24.84 21.39
C PHE A 101 7.11 -25.51 22.27
N SER A 102 5.85 -25.47 21.86
CA SER A 102 4.71 -25.91 22.69
C SER A 102 4.72 -27.41 23.05
N GLU A 103 5.41 -28.25 22.27
CA GLU A 103 5.53 -29.68 22.51
C GLU A 103 6.82 -30.07 23.27
N LEU A 104 7.73 -29.13 23.50
CA LEU A 104 8.98 -29.40 24.20
C LEU A 104 8.71 -29.41 25.71
N GLN A 105 8.81 -30.61 26.31
CA GLN A 105 8.70 -30.79 27.75
C GLN A 105 9.94 -30.22 28.44
N ALA A 106 9.74 -29.48 29.53
CA ALA A 106 10.81 -28.85 30.30
C ALA A 106 11.96 -29.83 30.59
N GLY A 107 13.14 -29.51 30.05
CA GLY A 107 14.40 -30.24 30.12
C GLY A 107 15.54 -29.36 29.60
N SER A 108 16.78 -29.83 29.60
CA SER A 108 17.89 -29.08 28.99
C SER A 108 17.75 -29.13 27.46
N PHE A 109 17.31 -28.02 26.86
CA PHE A 109 17.32 -27.79 25.42
C PHE A 109 18.61 -27.03 25.09
N ASP A 110 19.52 -27.70 24.39
CA ASP A 110 20.87 -27.24 24.09
C ASP A 110 21.12 -27.55 22.61
N LEU A 111 21.37 -26.51 21.82
CA LEU A 111 21.51 -26.59 20.37
C LEU A 111 22.99 -26.40 20.01
N GLU A 112 23.57 -27.34 19.28
CA GLU A 112 24.96 -27.19 18.81
C GLU A 112 25.13 -26.00 17.87
N SER A 113 24.14 -25.76 17.01
CA SER A 113 24.08 -24.60 16.13
C SER A 113 22.66 -24.37 15.63
N SER A 114 22.37 -23.15 15.21
CA SER A 114 21.12 -22.82 14.54
C SER A 114 21.32 -21.80 13.42
N THR A 115 20.37 -21.74 12.50
CA THR A 115 20.37 -20.76 11.43
C THR A 115 18.95 -20.33 11.13
N ALA A 116 18.73 -19.02 11.05
CA ALA A 116 17.50 -18.42 10.58
C ALA A 116 17.74 -17.54 9.36
N ARG A 117 16.66 -17.33 8.60
CA ARG A 117 16.64 -16.41 7.48
C ARG A 117 15.43 -15.51 7.58
N LEU A 118 15.66 -14.21 7.68
CA LEU A 118 14.62 -13.20 7.48
C LEU A 118 14.58 -12.83 6.00
N VAL A 119 13.42 -12.95 5.37
CA VAL A 119 13.22 -12.63 3.96
C VAL A 119 12.18 -11.52 3.85
N ILE A 120 12.63 -10.32 3.53
CA ILE A 120 11.74 -9.18 3.27
C ILE A 120 11.46 -9.13 1.78
N THR A 121 10.19 -9.20 1.39
CA THR A 121 9.71 -9.19 0.02
C THR A 121 8.95 -7.89 -0.27
N ASN A 122 9.26 -7.24 -1.38
CA ASN A 122 8.61 -6.01 -1.83
C ASN A 122 7.91 -6.25 -3.17
N GLY A 123 6.58 -6.20 -3.17
CA GLY A 123 5.73 -6.23 -4.37
C GLY A 123 5.35 -4.85 -4.91
N ILE A 124 5.78 -3.77 -4.24
CA ILE A 124 5.47 -2.39 -4.62
C ILE A 124 6.55 -1.90 -5.59
N GLY A 125 6.15 -1.18 -6.63
CA GLY A 125 7.03 -0.54 -7.61
C GLY A 125 7.80 0.68 -7.10
N ALA A 126 8.03 0.78 -5.79
CA ALA A 126 8.78 1.84 -5.13
C ALA A 126 9.88 1.24 -4.26
N ASP A 127 11.01 1.93 -4.10
CA ASP A 127 12.06 1.46 -3.20
C ASP A 127 11.61 1.69 -1.75
N VAL A 128 11.93 0.72 -0.88
CA VAL A 128 11.58 0.78 0.53
C VAL A 128 12.85 0.67 1.36
N GLN A 129 12.96 1.50 2.40
CA GLN A 129 13.98 1.38 3.42
C GLN A 129 13.32 0.99 4.74
N ALA A 130 13.79 -0.09 5.36
CA ALA A 130 13.31 -0.57 6.64
C ALA A 130 14.37 -0.36 7.73
N PHE A 131 13.96 0.13 8.89
CA PHE A 131 14.77 0.25 10.10
C PHE A 131 14.18 -0.69 11.13
N ILE A 132 14.80 -1.85 11.32
CA ILE A 132 14.33 -2.82 12.32
C ILE A 132 14.86 -2.35 13.66
N GLN A 133 13.96 -1.85 14.51
CA GLN A 133 14.31 -1.27 15.80
C GLN A 133 14.51 -2.35 16.86
N GLN A 134 13.67 -3.39 16.82
CA GLN A 134 13.65 -4.43 17.84
C GLN A 134 13.23 -5.76 17.23
N LEU A 135 13.94 -6.81 17.65
CA LEU A 135 13.53 -8.21 17.60
C LEU A 135 13.95 -8.84 18.92
N GLU A 136 12.99 -9.26 19.73
CA GLU A 136 13.21 -9.85 21.05
C GLU A 136 12.34 -11.07 21.21
N VAL A 137 12.86 -12.09 21.90
CA VAL A 137 12.07 -13.24 22.31
C VAL A 137 11.98 -13.28 23.83
N SER A 138 10.87 -13.79 24.35
CA SER A 138 10.68 -13.98 25.78
C SER A 138 10.06 -15.34 26.07
N ASN A 139 10.39 -15.87 27.24
CA ASN A 139 9.75 -17.04 27.83
C ASN A 139 9.02 -16.59 29.08
N THR A 140 7.70 -16.52 29.02
CA THR A 140 6.88 -16.06 30.15
C THR A 140 6.90 -17.02 31.34
N GLY A 141 7.19 -18.30 31.12
CA GLY A 141 7.33 -19.30 32.18
C GLY A 141 8.58 -19.09 33.04
N SER A 142 9.71 -18.70 32.43
CA SER A 142 10.97 -18.40 33.14
C SER A 142 11.14 -16.91 33.48
N GLY A 143 10.37 -16.03 32.85
CA GLY A 143 10.46 -14.57 32.98
C GLY A 143 11.71 -13.97 32.33
N GLN A 144 12.43 -14.75 31.53
CA GLN A 144 13.62 -14.30 30.81
C GLN A 144 13.23 -13.73 29.43
N SER A 145 13.96 -12.72 28.97
CA SER A 145 13.90 -12.23 27.59
C SER A 145 15.30 -11.98 27.04
N LEU A 146 15.44 -12.08 25.72
CA LEU A 146 16.70 -11.84 25.03
C LEU A 146 16.43 -11.17 23.69
N SER A 147 17.08 -10.03 23.46
CA SER A 147 17.02 -9.33 22.18
C SER A 147 18.01 -9.95 21.19
N LEU A 148 17.63 -10.00 19.92
CA LEU A 148 18.51 -10.38 18.84
C LEU A 148 19.69 -9.39 18.77
N GLN A 149 20.88 -9.93 18.59
CA GLN A 149 22.11 -9.22 18.28
C GLN A 149 22.48 -9.61 16.86
N HIS A 150 22.28 -8.70 15.90
CA HIS A 150 22.63 -8.92 14.50
C HIS A 150 22.73 -7.57 13.80
N ALA A 151 23.56 -7.48 12.76
CA ALA A 151 23.80 -6.22 12.02
C ALA A 151 22.52 -5.61 11.41
N LEU A 152 21.48 -6.42 11.20
CA LEU A 152 20.15 -6.02 10.74
C LEU A 152 19.50 -4.94 11.61
N LEU A 153 19.77 -4.92 12.92
CA LEU A 153 19.24 -3.93 13.87
C LEU A 153 20.11 -2.67 13.91
N GLY A 154 21.27 -2.68 13.26
CA GLY A 154 22.28 -1.61 13.34
C GLY A 154 22.11 -0.49 12.31
N GLY A 155 21.16 -0.60 11.37
CA GLY A 155 20.98 0.39 10.32
C GLY A 155 19.88 0.07 9.31
N PRO A 156 19.71 0.92 8.28
CA PRO A 156 18.68 0.73 7.28
C PRO A 156 18.94 -0.49 6.41
N VAL A 157 17.87 -1.23 6.15
CA VAL A 157 17.77 -2.29 5.15
C VAL A 157 17.07 -1.74 3.92
N ASN A 158 17.75 -1.72 2.79
CA ASN A 158 17.15 -1.29 1.52
C ASN A 158 16.54 -2.49 0.80
N VAL A 159 15.26 -2.41 0.50
CA VAL A 159 14.52 -3.38 -0.31
C VAL A 159 14.15 -2.71 -1.62
N SER A 160 14.75 -3.18 -2.71
CA SER A 160 14.53 -2.60 -4.04
C SER A 160 13.06 -2.67 -4.45
N ARG A 161 12.62 -1.78 -5.33
CA ARG A 161 11.31 -1.82 -5.98
C ARG A 161 11.03 -3.12 -6.75
N ALA A 162 9.77 -3.51 -6.83
CA ALA A 162 9.30 -4.59 -7.70
C ALA A 162 9.47 -4.25 -9.19
N VAL A 163 9.42 -5.28 -10.05
CA VAL A 163 9.44 -5.12 -11.51
C VAL A 163 8.02 -5.17 -12.06
N ASP A 164 7.61 -4.16 -12.83
CA ASP A 164 6.32 -4.14 -13.53
C ASP A 164 6.37 -5.10 -14.72
N LEU A 165 5.43 -6.05 -14.78
CA LEU A 165 5.31 -7.03 -15.87
C LEU A 165 4.19 -6.65 -16.88
N ASN A 166 3.61 -5.45 -16.77
CA ASN A 166 2.48 -4.96 -17.57
C ASN A 166 1.21 -5.82 -17.40
N GLY A 167 0.61 -5.77 -16.22
CA GLY A 167 -0.54 -6.60 -15.82
C GLY A 167 -0.26 -7.48 -14.60
N GLY A 168 0.88 -7.27 -13.96
CA GLY A 168 1.31 -7.93 -12.72
C GLY A 168 2.68 -7.40 -12.31
N PHE A 169 3.25 -7.97 -11.26
CA PHE A 169 4.54 -7.57 -10.74
C PHE A 169 5.39 -8.78 -10.37
N GLN A 170 6.70 -8.59 -10.41
CA GLN A 170 7.66 -9.51 -9.81
C GLN A 170 8.23 -8.89 -8.54
N THR A 171 8.06 -9.57 -7.41
CA THR A 171 8.61 -9.13 -6.13
C THR A 171 10.14 -9.15 -6.14
N THR A 172 10.73 -8.22 -5.43
CA THR A 172 12.15 -8.24 -5.04
C THR A 172 12.29 -8.68 -3.60
N THR A 173 13.46 -9.21 -3.26
CA THR A 173 13.71 -9.75 -1.92
C THR A 173 15.01 -9.25 -1.34
N TYR A 174 14.98 -8.85 -0.08
CA TYR A 174 16.14 -8.74 0.78
C TYR A 174 16.21 -9.98 1.68
N THR A 175 17.42 -10.47 1.95
CA THR A 175 17.62 -11.65 2.79
C THR A 175 18.74 -11.40 3.80
N ALA A 176 18.43 -11.56 5.07
CA ALA A 176 19.41 -11.62 6.15
C ALA A 176 19.45 -13.03 6.71
N VAL A 177 20.66 -13.58 6.86
CA VAL A 177 20.91 -14.87 7.48
C VAL A 177 21.50 -14.63 8.86
N MET A 178 20.93 -15.27 9.86
CA MET A 178 21.37 -15.24 11.26
C MET A 178 21.89 -16.63 11.60
N ASP A 179 23.14 -16.71 12.00
CA ASP A 179 23.81 -17.92 12.48
C ASP A 179 24.75 -17.57 13.64
N ASP A 180 25.43 -18.58 14.18
CA ASP A 180 26.33 -18.42 15.33
C ASP A 180 27.59 -17.58 15.01
N GLY A 181 27.87 -17.33 13.73
CA GLY A 181 28.99 -16.50 13.30
C GLY A 181 28.69 -15.01 13.30
N ASN A 182 27.41 -14.62 13.28
CA ASN A 182 27.00 -13.22 13.11
C ASN A 182 25.85 -12.77 14.04
N SER A 183 25.33 -13.67 14.87
CA SER A 183 24.21 -13.40 15.76
C SER A 183 24.21 -14.26 17.01
N ASN A 184 23.33 -13.93 17.96
CA ASN A 184 23.01 -14.74 19.13
C ASN A 184 21.76 -15.62 18.92
N PHE A 185 21.48 -16.04 17.68
CA PHE A 185 20.21 -16.68 17.36
C PHE A 185 20.01 -18.03 18.06
N THR A 186 21.08 -18.81 18.27
CA THR A 186 21.01 -20.06 19.02
C THR A 186 20.59 -19.83 20.46
N GLU A 187 21.19 -18.84 21.13
CA GLU A 187 20.83 -18.47 22.51
C GLU A 187 19.38 -17.99 22.63
N LEU A 188 18.83 -17.34 21.60
CA LEU A 188 17.41 -16.98 21.57
C LEU A 188 16.51 -18.22 21.57
N LEU A 189 16.85 -19.26 20.79
CA LEU A 189 16.07 -20.49 20.73
C LEU A 189 16.20 -21.33 22.01
N GLU A 190 17.37 -21.30 22.65
CA GLU A 190 17.62 -21.97 23.92
C GLU A 190 16.82 -21.40 25.09
N LEU A 191 16.30 -20.18 24.96
CA LEU A 191 15.34 -19.62 25.89
C LEU A 191 14.00 -20.37 25.89
N ILE A 192 13.76 -21.22 24.88
CA ILE A 192 12.46 -21.86 24.61
C ILE A 192 11.35 -20.79 24.66
N PRO A 193 11.44 -19.72 23.85
CA PRO A 193 10.53 -18.59 23.97
C PRO A 193 9.10 -18.96 23.58
N ASP A 194 8.15 -18.33 24.26
CA ASP A 194 6.71 -18.44 23.98
C ASP A 194 6.14 -17.16 23.36
N GLN A 195 6.96 -16.11 23.21
CA GLN A 195 6.59 -14.84 22.59
C GLN A 195 7.75 -14.24 21.79
N VAL A 196 7.40 -13.48 20.75
CA VAL A 196 8.32 -12.63 19.98
C VAL A 196 7.79 -11.21 19.96
N SER A 197 8.65 -10.24 20.26
CA SER A 197 8.36 -8.81 20.22
C SER A 197 9.17 -8.13 19.11
N TYR A 198 8.51 -7.26 18.34
CA TYR A 198 9.13 -6.59 17.21
C TYR A 198 8.66 -5.16 17.02
N ALA A 199 9.55 -4.33 16.47
CA ALA A 199 9.26 -2.97 16.04
C ALA A 199 10.13 -2.61 14.83
N ALA A 200 9.56 -1.92 13.84
CA ALA A 200 10.28 -1.46 12.66
C ALA A 200 9.67 -0.17 12.09
N ASP A 201 10.50 0.69 11.52
CA ASP A 201 10.05 1.81 10.69
C ASP A 201 10.30 1.51 9.22
N LEU A 202 9.42 1.99 8.36
CA LEU A 202 9.48 1.84 6.92
C LEU A 202 9.42 3.22 6.28
N GLN A 203 10.25 3.45 5.27
CA GLN A 203 10.23 4.65 4.45
C GLN A 203 10.12 4.26 2.97
N VAL A 204 9.08 4.72 2.29
CA VAL A 204 8.94 4.56 0.84
C VAL A 204 9.73 5.68 0.14
N ASN A 205 10.33 5.36 -1.01
CA ASN A 205 11.16 6.26 -1.80
C ASN A 205 12.17 7.05 -0.96
N PRO A 206 13.06 6.39 -0.21
CA PRO A 206 14.05 7.08 0.64
C PRO A 206 14.95 8.06 -0.14
N LEU A 207 15.09 7.85 -1.45
CA LEU A 207 15.89 8.68 -2.37
C LEU A 207 15.03 9.69 -3.18
N GLY A 208 13.75 9.83 -2.87
CA GLY A 208 12.81 10.68 -3.62
C GLY A 208 12.36 10.08 -4.95
N ASP A 209 11.92 10.93 -5.88
CA ASP A 209 11.40 10.52 -7.19
C ASP A 209 12.51 10.13 -8.19
N ILE A 210 13.25 9.08 -7.87
CA ILE A 210 14.27 8.53 -8.78
C ILE A 210 13.65 7.72 -9.93
N SER A 211 12.35 7.41 -9.84
CA SER A 211 11.61 6.73 -10.90
C SER A 211 11.09 7.68 -11.98
N ASN A 212 11.07 9.00 -11.71
CA ASN A 212 10.44 10.00 -12.55
C ASN A 212 8.94 9.72 -12.76
N GLY A 213 8.22 9.51 -11.65
CA GLY A 213 6.79 9.23 -11.63
C GLY A 213 6.40 7.84 -12.13
N ASN A 214 7.31 6.87 -12.06
CA ASN A 214 7.11 5.51 -12.54
C ASN A 214 7.03 4.48 -11.41
N ASP A 215 6.76 4.92 -10.18
CA ASP A 215 6.37 3.98 -9.14
C ASP A 215 5.02 3.39 -9.53
N PHE A 216 4.77 2.15 -9.12
CA PHE A 216 3.51 1.48 -9.38
C PHE A 216 3.06 0.66 -8.17
N PHE A 217 1.77 0.41 -8.10
CA PHE A 217 1.15 -0.44 -7.10
C PHE A 217 0.02 -1.21 -7.78
N TYR A 218 0.02 -2.53 -7.65
CA TYR A 218 -1.11 -3.38 -7.99
C TYR A 218 -1.91 -3.65 -6.72
N TYR A 219 -3.20 -3.95 -6.83
CA TYR A 219 -4.05 -4.25 -5.66
C TYR A 219 -3.43 -5.33 -4.75
N ASP A 220 -2.82 -6.36 -5.35
CA ASP A 220 -2.16 -7.46 -4.65
C ASP A 220 -0.70 -7.16 -4.24
N SER A 221 -0.19 -5.95 -4.52
CA SER A 221 1.17 -5.55 -4.12
C SER A 221 1.25 -5.40 -2.61
N GLU A 222 2.22 -6.07 -2.00
CA GLU A 222 2.43 -6.01 -0.56
C GLU A 222 3.92 -5.96 -0.22
N LEU A 223 4.23 -5.41 0.96
CA LEU A 223 5.53 -5.55 1.61
C LEU A 223 5.36 -6.58 2.74
N ARG A 224 6.13 -7.67 2.71
CA ARG A 224 6.05 -8.76 3.70
C ARG A 224 7.42 -9.13 4.21
N ALA A 225 7.51 -9.58 5.46
CA ALA A 225 8.75 -10.05 6.10
C ALA A 225 8.49 -11.37 6.84
#